data_AF-A0A377WLY9-F1
#
_entry.id   AF-A0A377WLY9-F1
#
_cell.length_a   1.000
_cell.length_b   1.000
_cell.length_c   1.000
_cell.angle_alpha   90.00
_cell.angle_beta   90.00
_cell.angle_gamma   90.00
#
_symmetry.space_group_name_H-M   'P 1'
#
loop_
_entity.id
_entity.type
_entity.pdbx_description
1 polymer ?
#
loop_
_entity_poly.entity_id
_entity_poly.type
_entity_poly.pdbx_seq_one_letter_code
_entity_poly.pdbx_strand_id
1 'polypeptide(L)'
;MDEQLKQSALDFHEFPVPGKIQVSPTKPLATQRDLALAYSPGVAAPCLEIEKDPLAAYKYTARGNLVAVVSNGTAVLGSATSARWPVSR
;
A
#
# COMPACT_ATOMS: atom_id res chain seq x y z
N MET A 1 29.96 7.85 -6.78
CA MET A 1 28.73 7.70 -7.59
C MET A 1 28.94 8.56 -8.80
N ASP A 2 28.72 8.04 -9.99
CA ASP A 2 28.72 8.89 -11.19
C ASP A 2 27.61 9.95 -11.07
N GLU A 3 27.89 11.22 -11.40
CA GLU A 3 26.94 12.32 -11.20
C GLU A 3 25.71 12.18 -12.09
N GLN A 4 25.85 11.57 -13.28
CA GLN A 4 24.71 11.30 -14.15
C GLN A 4 23.78 10.23 -13.53
N LEU A 5 24.35 9.17 -12.95
CA LEU A 5 23.58 8.14 -12.24
C LEU A 5 22.86 8.71 -11.01
N LYS A 6 23.50 9.62 -10.28
CA LYS A 6 22.90 10.31 -9.13
C LYS A 6 21.70 11.15 -9.57
N GLN A 7 21.86 12.01 -10.58
CA GLN A 7 20.76 12.85 -11.07
C GLN A 7 19.61 11.99 -11.62
N SER A 8 19.93 10.95 -12.40
CA SER A 8 18.93 10.02 -12.93
C SER A 8 18.13 9.33 -11.83
N ALA A 9 18.79 8.96 -10.72
CA ALA A 9 18.10 8.34 -9.59
C ALA A 9 17.16 9.32 -8.86
N LEU A 10 17.53 10.61 -8.78
CA LEU A 10 16.67 11.64 -8.20
C LEU A 10 15.44 11.87 -9.09
N ASP A 11 15.67 12.12 -10.38
CA ASP A 11 14.59 12.37 -11.35
C ASP A 11 13.61 11.19 -11.41
N PHE A 12 14.12 9.95 -11.37
CA PHE A 12 13.31 8.73 -11.35
C PHE A 12 12.39 8.60 -10.12
N HIS A 13 12.79 9.15 -8.96
CA HIS A 13 11.97 9.10 -7.74
C HIS A 13 11.08 10.34 -7.56
N GLU A 14 11.30 11.41 -8.34
CA GLU A 14 10.55 12.67 -8.25
C GLU A 14 9.47 12.78 -9.32
N PHE A 15 9.79 12.45 -10.58
CA PHE A 15 8.92 12.70 -11.73
C PHE A 15 8.44 11.41 -12.40
N PRO A 16 7.23 11.43 -13.00
CA PRO A 16 6.22 12.51 -12.95
C PRO A 16 5.43 12.55 -11.64
N VAL A 17 5.51 11.49 -10.84
CA VAL A 17 4.84 11.37 -9.53
C VAL A 17 5.87 10.85 -8.52
N PRO A 18 6.05 11.50 -7.37
CA PRO A 18 7.05 11.06 -6.40
C PRO A 18 6.80 9.67 -5.83
N GLY A 19 7.88 8.91 -5.65
CA GLY A 19 7.86 7.59 -5.04
C GLY A 19 7.70 6.44 -6.04
N LYS A 20 7.52 5.22 -5.52
CA LYS A 20 7.53 3.98 -6.32
C LYS A 20 6.33 3.07 -6.08
N ILE A 21 5.46 3.43 -5.14
CA ILE A 21 4.31 2.61 -4.77
C ILE A 21 3.02 3.28 -5.22
N GLN A 22 2.08 2.48 -5.70
CA GLN A 22 0.72 2.90 -6.04
C GLN A 22 -0.26 1.87 -5.50
N VAL A 23 -1.43 2.33 -5.06
CA VAL A 23 -2.57 1.46 -4.70
C VAL A 23 -3.66 1.64 -5.77
N SER A 24 -4.15 0.54 -6.32
CA SER A 24 -5.22 0.55 -7.33
C SER A 24 -6.31 -0.46 -6.98
N PRO A 25 -7.60 -0.14 -7.18
CA PRO A 25 -8.69 -1.08 -6.99
C PRO A 25 -8.58 -2.31 -7.90
N THR A 26 -8.93 -3.49 -7.39
CA THR A 26 -8.96 -4.73 -8.17
C THR A 26 -10.34 -5.03 -8.79
N LYS A 27 -11.36 -4.26 -8.42
CA LYS A 27 -12.75 -4.39 -8.89
C LYS A 27 -13.18 -3.12 -9.63
N PRO A 28 -14.08 -3.21 -10.63
CA PRO A 28 -14.67 -2.03 -11.26
C PRO A 28 -15.38 -1.15 -10.23
N LEU A 29 -15.30 0.17 -10.41
CA LEU A 29 -15.94 1.19 -9.57
C LEU A 29 -16.61 2.28 -10.43
N ALA A 30 -17.13 1.90 -11.61
CA ALA A 30 -17.59 2.86 -12.62
C ALA A 30 -19.07 3.25 -12.46
N THR A 31 -19.86 2.41 -11.78
CA THR A 31 -21.31 2.60 -11.66
C THR A 31 -21.75 2.78 -10.21
N GLN A 32 -22.95 3.33 -10.01
CA GLN A 32 -23.57 3.40 -8.69
C GLN A 32 -23.73 2.01 -8.05
N ARG A 33 -24.00 0.98 -8.87
CA ARG A 33 -24.08 -0.41 -8.40
C ARG A 33 -22.71 -0.89 -7.89
N ASP A 34 -21.64 -0.58 -8.60
CA ASP A 34 -20.28 -0.97 -8.18
C ASP A 34 -19.91 -0.31 -6.84
N LEU A 35 -20.24 0.98 -6.68
CA LEU A 35 -20.01 1.71 -5.44
C LEU A 35 -20.84 1.15 -4.28
N ALA A 36 -22.11 0.80 -4.53
CA ALA A 36 -22.98 0.19 -3.52
C ALA A 36 -22.51 -1.20 -3.08
N LEU A 37 -21.80 -1.94 -3.95
CA LEU A 37 -21.18 -3.23 -3.62
C LEU A 37 -19.84 -3.08 -2.90
N ALA A 38 -18.99 -2.13 -3.36
CA ALA A 38 -17.67 -1.91 -2.80
C ALA A 38 -17.71 -1.20 -1.44
N TYR A 39 -18.78 -0.45 -1.17
CA TYR A 39 -18.97 0.31 0.06
C TYR A 39 -20.36 0.03 0.64
N SER A 40 -20.89 0.97 1.42
CA SER A 40 -22.24 0.86 1.99
C SER A 40 -23.31 0.82 0.90
N PRO A 41 -24.29 -0.10 0.98
CA PRO A 41 -24.51 -1.10 2.04
C PRO A 41 -23.81 -2.46 1.81
N GLY A 42 -23.27 -2.74 0.63
CA GLY A 42 -22.77 -4.06 0.23
C GLY A 42 -21.59 -4.58 1.04
N VAL A 43 -20.72 -3.70 1.52
CA VAL A 43 -19.56 -4.05 2.38
C VAL A 43 -19.96 -4.72 3.70
N ALA A 44 -21.20 -4.57 4.15
CA ALA A 44 -21.67 -5.20 5.39
C ALA A 44 -21.66 -6.74 5.30
N ALA A 45 -21.93 -7.32 4.13
CA ALA A 45 -21.99 -8.77 3.96
C ALA A 45 -20.64 -9.47 4.26
N PRO A 46 -19.50 -9.08 3.66
CA PRO A 46 -18.21 -9.69 4.02
C PRO A 46 -17.81 -9.40 5.47
N CYS A 47 -18.19 -8.25 6.05
CA CYS A 47 -17.91 -7.95 7.46
C CYS A 47 -18.61 -8.94 8.41
N LEU A 48 -19.89 -9.21 8.20
CA LEU A 48 -20.66 -10.16 9.03
C LEU A 48 -20.14 -11.59 8.89
N GLU A 49 -19.66 -11.98 7.70
CA GLU A 49 -19.04 -13.30 7.51
C GLU A 49 -17.69 -13.41 8.24
N ILE A 50 -16.89 -12.34 8.25
CA ILE A 50 -15.62 -12.29 9.00
C ILE A 50 -15.85 -12.25 10.51
N GLU A 51 -16.92 -11.60 10.97
CA GLU A 51 -17.32 -11.60 12.37
C GLU A 51 -17.64 -13.03 12.86
N LYS A 52 -18.38 -13.80 12.06
CA LYS A 52 -18.72 -15.21 12.36
C LYS A 52 -17.49 -16.12 12.29
N ASP A 53 -16.65 -15.93 11.27
CA ASP A 53 -15.42 -16.69 11.06
C ASP A 53 -14.25 -15.77 10.67
N PRO A 54 -13.32 -15.48 11.60
CA PRO A 54 -12.16 -14.64 11.32
C PRO A 54 -11.26 -15.14 10.18
N LEU A 55 -11.30 -16.44 9.85
CA LEU A 55 -10.54 -17.00 8.72
C LEU A 55 -11.12 -16.59 7.36
N ALA A 56 -12.40 -16.22 7.30
CA ALA A 56 -13.03 -15.69 6.10
C ALA A 56 -12.36 -14.40 5.59
N ALA A 57 -11.55 -13.72 6.42
CA ALA A 57 -10.73 -12.59 6.00
C ALA A 57 -9.77 -12.93 4.86
N TYR A 58 -9.28 -14.17 4.78
CA TYR A 58 -8.43 -14.63 3.67
C TYR A 58 -9.19 -14.75 2.34
N LYS A 59 -10.50 -14.95 2.40
CA LYS A 59 -11.37 -15.09 1.22
C LYS A 59 -11.89 -13.75 0.72
N TYR A 60 -12.27 -12.84 1.62
CA TYR A 60 -12.98 -11.61 1.28
C TYR A 60 -12.13 -10.34 1.31
N THR A 61 -10.83 -10.43 1.63
CA THR A 61 -9.92 -9.28 1.67
C THR A 61 -8.61 -9.58 0.93
N ALA A 62 -7.78 -8.54 0.77
CA ALA A 62 -6.43 -8.70 0.22
C ALA A 62 -5.45 -9.44 1.16
N ARG A 63 -5.85 -9.79 2.39
CA ARG A 63 -4.97 -10.36 3.43
C ARG A 63 -4.20 -11.60 2.96
N GLY A 64 -4.80 -12.45 2.12
CA GLY A 64 -4.13 -13.66 1.63
C GLY A 64 -2.94 -13.42 0.72
N ASN A 65 -2.81 -12.21 0.14
CA ASN A 65 -1.73 -11.84 -0.77
C ASN A 65 -0.97 -10.59 -0.33
N LEU A 66 -1.33 -9.99 0.81
CA LEU A 66 -0.72 -8.76 1.31
C LEU A 66 0.47 -9.09 2.22
N VAL A 67 1.67 -8.66 1.83
CA VAL A 67 2.89 -8.78 2.63
C VAL A 67 3.36 -7.40 3.04
N ALA A 68 3.55 -7.18 4.34
CA ALA A 68 4.08 -5.93 4.87
C ALA A 68 5.62 -5.98 4.94
N VAL A 69 6.28 -4.98 4.38
CA VAL A 69 7.72 -4.74 4.57
C VAL A 69 7.88 -3.79 5.75
N VAL A 70 8.22 -4.33 6.93
CA VAL A 70 8.36 -3.55 8.17
C VAL A 70 9.84 -3.41 8.52
N SER A 71 10.30 -2.17 8.69
CA SER A 71 11.67 -1.86 9.13
C SER A 71 11.64 -0.73 10.17
N ASN A 72 12.49 -0.83 11.19
CA ASN A 72 12.70 0.23 12.18
C ASN A 72 13.74 1.28 11.73
N GLY A 73 14.34 1.10 10.55
CA GLY A 73 15.30 2.04 9.95
C GLY A 73 16.69 2.06 10.57
N THR A 74 17.03 1.14 11.50
CA THR A 74 18.34 1.17 12.19
C THR A 74 19.49 0.55 11.36
N ALA A 75 19.18 -0.16 10.29
CA ALA A 75 20.17 -0.72 9.37
C ALA A 75 19.58 -0.79 7.96
N VAL A 76 19.92 0.17 7.12
CA VAL A 76 19.52 0.20 5.71
C VAL A 76 20.76 -0.02 4.86
N LEU A 77 20.83 -1.18 4.20
CA LEU A 77 21.85 -1.56 3.21
C LEU A 77 23.29 -1.14 3.58
N GLY A 78 23.83 -1.70 4.67
CA GLY A 78 25.23 -1.49 5.09
C GLY A 78 25.54 -0.13 5.73
N SER A 79 24.57 0.78 5.79
CA SER A 79 24.68 2.05 6.49
C SER A 79 23.98 1.96 7.86
N ALA A 80 24.75 2.12 8.94
CA ALA A 80 24.26 2.02 10.31
C ALA A 80 23.33 3.18 10.74
N THR A 81 23.15 4.18 9.88
CA THR A 81 22.34 5.36 10.19
C THR A 81 21.73 5.95 8.93
N SER A 82 20.55 5.46 8.51
CA SER A 82 19.68 6.28 7.67
C SER A 82 18.77 7.07 8.60
N ALA A 83 18.88 8.40 8.54
CA ALA A 83 18.09 9.33 9.34
C ALA A 83 16.60 8.91 9.35
N ARG A 84 16.05 8.77 10.56
CA ARG A 84 14.61 8.67 10.80
C ARG A 84 13.94 9.83 10.05
N TRP A 85 12.96 9.54 9.21
CA TRP A 85 12.12 10.58 8.61
C TRP A 85 11.58 11.48 9.72
N PRO A 86 11.79 12.81 9.67
CA PRO A 86 11.18 13.70 10.64
C PRO A 86 9.67 13.51 10.54
N VAL A 87 9.07 13.03 11.61
CA VAL A 87 7.62 12.89 11.72
C VAL A 87 7.08 14.31 11.94
N SER A 88 7.03 15.11 10.87
CA SER A 88 6.25 16.36 10.91
C SER A 88 4.78 15.95 10.94
N ARG A 89 4.11 16.34 12.03
CA ARG A 89 2.66 16.21 12.20
C ARG A 89 1.91 16.94 11.10
#